data_AF-A0A660MAP6-F1
#
_entry.id   AF-A0A660MAP6-F1
#
_cell.length_a   1.000
_cell.length_b   1.000
_cell.length_c   1.000
_cell.angle_alpha   90.00
_cell.angle_beta   90.00
_cell.angle_gamma   90.00
#
_symmetry.space_group_name_H-M   'P 1'
#
loop_
_entity.id
_entity.type
_entity.pdbx_description
1 polymer ?
#
loop_
_entity_poly.entity_id
_entity_poly.type
_entity_poly.pdbx_seq_one_letter_code
_entity_poly.pdbx_strand_id
1 'polypeptide(L)'
;MIKKFKGLLFAGITVASLAFSAQKAEASSGQIVDGNGRPVVGVWVEVEGGGSGWAQLNRTREPHIAGWRYDTKGRNYRLHVGVGGTSQNWGNNIKSGWINGGRTIANVSTNWDWIWGNKIWIS
;
A
#
# COMPACT_ATOMS: atom_id res chain seq x y z
N MET A 1 -14.95 71.72 -18.68
CA MET A 1 -14.33 70.39 -18.84
C MET A 1 -13.71 70.01 -17.50
N ILE A 2 -13.99 68.79 -17.01
CA ILE A 2 -13.32 67.96 -15.97
C ILE A 2 -14.34 67.31 -15.03
N LYS A 3 -14.18 65.99 -14.88
CA LYS A 3 -15.18 64.94 -14.63
C LYS A 3 -15.34 64.60 -13.15
N LYS A 4 -16.57 64.17 -12.78
CA LYS A 4 -16.90 63.47 -11.52
C LYS A 4 -16.38 62.03 -11.54
N PHE A 5 -15.79 61.55 -10.45
CA PHE A 5 -15.61 60.12 -10.12
C PHE A 5 -15.70 60.00 -8.59
N LYS A 6 -16.88 59.75 -8.00
CA LYS A 6 -17.54 58.45 -7.75
C LYS A 6 -16.64 57.46 -6.98
N GLY A 7 -17.07 57.18 -5.74
CA GLY A 7 -16.36 56.46 -4.72
C GLY A 7 -16.00 55.02 -5.08
N LEU A 8 -14.93 54.55 -4.45
CA LEU A 8 -14.45 53.19 -4.57
C LEU A 8 -15.03 52.37 -3.42
N LEU A 9 -15.93 51.46 -3.78
CA LEU A 9 -16.38 50.36 -2.91
C LEU A 9 -15.18 49.45 -2.66
N PHE A 10 -14.83 49.24 -1.39
CA PHE A 10 -13.90 48.19 -0.98
C PHE A 10 -14.56 46.84 -1.24
N ALA A 11 -14.18 46.17 -2.32
CA ALA A 11 -14.54 44.79 -2.57
C ALA A 11 -13.74 43.90 -1.61
N GLY A 12 -14.42 43.33 -0.61
CA GLY A 12 -13.84 42.34 0.30
C GLY A 12 -13.42 41.11 -0.48
N ILE A 13 -12.14 40.77 -0.43
CA ILE A 13 -11.61 39.51 -0.96
C ILE A 13 -12.00 38.41 0.05
N THR A 14 -13.00 37.61 -0.30
CA THR A 14 -13.35 36.40 0.45
C THR A 14 -12.26 35.36 0.20
N VAL A 15 -11.40 35.12 1.19
CA VAL A 15 -10.44 34.01 1.16
C VAL A 15 -11.24 32.73 1.37
N ALA A 16 -11.45 31.96 0.29
CA ALA A 16 -12.01 30.62 0.40
C ALA A 16 -10.98 29.71 1.06
N SER A 17 -11.19 29.40 2.34
CA SER A 17 -10.38 28.44 3.09
C SER A 17 -10.55 27.04 2.48
N LEU A 18 -9.59 26.60 1.67
CA LEU A 18 -9.49 25.20 1.26
C LEU A 18 -9.18 24.37 2.50
N ALA A 19 -10.21 23.75 3.09
CA ALA A 19 -10.04 22.74 4.11
C ALA A 19 -9.40 21.51 3.47
N PHE A 20 -8.06 21.44 3.51
CA PHE A 20 -7.34 20.20 3.30
C PHE A 20 -7.68 19.29 4.49
N SER A 21 -8.64 18.39 4.32
CA SER A 21 -8.75 17.25 5.21
C SER A 21 -7.45 16.46 5.07
N ALA A 22 -6.61 16.49 6.10
CA ALA A 22 -5.49 15.58 6.21
C ALA A 22 -6.09 14.17 6.35
N GLN A 23 -6.32 13.51 5.21
CA GLN A 23 -6.73 12.11 5.21
C GLN A 23 -5.60 11.35 5.89
N LYS A 24 -5.89 10.84 7.09
CA LYS A 24 -4.98 10.01 7.88
C LYS A 24 -4.39 8.96 6.94
N ALA A 25 -3.08 8.98 6.76
CA ALA A 25 -2.37 7.98 5.98
C ALA A 25 -2.52 6.63 6.71
N GLU A 26 -3.51 5.86 6.30
CA GLU A 26 -3.81 4.53 6.81
C GLU A 26 -2.88 3.54 6.12
N ALA A 27 -1.74 3.27 6.75
CA ALA A 27 -0.72 2.36 6.24
C ALA A 27 -0.91 0.94 6.75
N SER A 28 -0.78 -0.04 5.86
CA SER A 28 -0.72 -1.46 6.20
C SER A 28 0.74 -1.94 6.23
N SER A 29 1.00 -2.97 7.04
CA SER A 29 2.33 -3.55 7.23
C SER A 29 2.24 -5.00 7.68
N GLY A 30 3.38 -5.67 7.80
CA GLY A 30 3.45 -6.98 8.43
C GLY A 30 4.74 -7.72 8.09
N GLN A 31 4.78 -9.00 8.44
CA GLN A 31 5.90 -9.88 8.12
C GLN A 31 5.48 -10.93 7.10
N ILE A 32 6.36 -11.19 6.13
CA ILE A 32 6.25 -12.29 5.19
C ILE A 32 7.29 -13.34 5.55
N VAL A 33 6.89 -14.59 5.53
CA VAL A 33 7.75 -15.76 5.69
C VAL A 33 7.44 -16.72 4.54
N ASP A 34 8.44 -17.08 3.72
CA ASP A 34 8.30 -18.22 2.83
C ASP A 34 8.68 -19.51 3.56
N GLY A 35 7.70 -20.37 3.81
CA GLY A 35 7.88 -21.65 4.49
C GLY A 35 8.78 -22.64 3.73
N ASN A 36 9.07 -22.34 2.46
CA ASN A 36 9.93 -23.15 1.60
C ASN A 36 11.36 -22.61 1.51
N GLY A 37 11.68 -21.58 2.31
CA GLY A 37 13.03 -21.02 2.40
C GLY A 37 13.49 -20.21 1.19
N ARG A 38 12.59 -19.88 0.23
CA ARG A 38 12.95 -19.04 -0.92
C ARG A 38 13.04 -17.58 -0.48
N PRO A 39 13.93 -16.77 -1.07
CA PRO A 39 14.05 -15.37 -0.72
C PRO A 39 12.76 -14.60 -1.04
N VAL A 40 12.32 -13.74 -0.13
CA VAL A 40 11.26 -12.76 -0.43
C VAL A 40 11.90 -11.59 -1.17
N VAL A 41 11.58 -11.44 -2.45
CA VAL A 41 12.26 -10.51 -3.37
C VAL A 41 11.45 -9.27 -3.70
N GLY A 42 10.13 -9.29 -3.47
CA GLY A 42 9.25 -8.20 -3.83
C GLY A 42 7.85 -8.35 -3.25
N VAL A 43 7.17 -7.23 -3.02
CA VAL A 43 5.75 -7.21 -2.64
C VAL A 43 5.05 -6.10 -3.40
N TRP A 44 4.12 -6.48 -4.27
CA TRP A 44 3.21 -5.55 -4.92
C TRP A 44 1.87 -5.57 -4.19
N VAL A 45 1.39 -4.40 -3.80
CA VAL A 45 0.11 -4.21 -3.13
C VAL A 45 -0.89 -3.75 -4.16
N GLU A 46 -1.89 -4.57 -4.41
CA GLU A 46 -3.03 -4.20 -5.23
C GLU A 46 -4.14 -3.66 -4.34
N VAL A 47 -4.49 -2.39 -4.52
CA VAL A 47 -5.50 -1.71 -3.71
C VAL A 47 -6.81 -1.61 -4.51
N GLU A 48 -7.91 -1.97 -3.87
CA GLU A 48 -9.25 -1.87 -4.46
C GLU A 48 -9.57 -0.41 -4.79
N GLY A 49 -10.01 -0.15 -6.03
CA GLY A 49 -10.28 1.20 -6.51
C GLY A 49 -9.02 2.06 -6.78
N GLY A 50 -7.84 1.44 -6.87
CA GLY A 50 -6.61 2.08 -7.34
C GLY A 50 -5.66 2.56 -6.24
N GLY A 51 -4.51 3.10 -6.65
CA GLY A 51 -3.40 3.37 -5.74
C GLY A 51 -2.64 2.09 -5.37
N SER A 52 -2.55 1.14 -6.30
CA SER A 52 -1.68 -0.04 -6.20
C SER A 52 -0.22 0.35 -6.38
N GLY A 53 0.70 -0.37 -5.75
CA GLY A 53 2.11 -0.03 -5.84
C GLY A 53 3.05 -1.02 -5.16
N TRP A 54 4.35 -0.75 -5.31
CA TRP A 54 5.40 -1.47 -4.61
C TRP A 54 5.38 -1.14 -3.12
N ALA A 55 5.34 -2.18 -2.28
CA ALA A 55 5.58 -2.01 -0.85
C ALA A 55 7.06 -1.73 -0.58
N GLN A 56 7.32 -0.97 0.48
CA GLN A 56 8.64 -0.94 1.07
C GLN A 56 8.91 -2.29 1.74
N LEU A 57 10.07 -2.89 1.43
CA LEU A 57 10.54 -4.11 2.06
C LEU A 57 11.60 -3.79 3.10
N ASN A 58 11.44 -4.35 4.30
CA ASN A 58 12.45 -4.39 5.34
C ASN A 58 13.06 -5.80 5.38
N ARG A 59 14.24 -5.96 4.80
CA ARG A 59 14.91 -7.26 4.70
C ARG A 59 15.49 -7.66 6.06
N THR A 60 15.35 -8.94 6.40
CA THR A 60 15.99 -9.51 7.60
C THR A 60 17.30 -10.20 7.23
N ARG A 61 17.99 -10.81 8.21
CA ARG A 61 19.19 -11.63 7.95
C ARG A 61 18.81 -12.91 7.20
N GLU A 62 17.61 -13.42 7.45
CA GLU A 62 17.03 -14.58 6.82
C GLU A 62 16.33 -14.16 5.52
N PRO A 63 16.83 -14.54 4.34
CA PRO A 63 16.31 -14.01 3.07
C PRO A 63 14.84 -14.40 2.80
N HIS A 64 14.36 -15.49 3.40
CA HIS A 64 12.98 -15.97 3.30
C HIS A 64 12.01 -15.24 4.25
N ILE A 65 12.50 -14.27 5.04
CA ILE A 65 11.71 -13.44 5.95
C ILE A 65 11.91 -11.96 5.59
N ALA A 66 10.81 -11.25 5.38
CA ALA A 66 10.86 -9.80 5.15
C ALA A 66 9.66 -9.09 5.77
N GLY A 67 9.91 -7.94 6.39
CA GLY A 67 8.85 -6.99 6.72
C GLY A 67 8.39 -6.26 5.46
N TRP A 68 7.12 -5.86 5.43
CA TRP A 68 6.57 -5.04 4.35
C TRP A 68 5.74 -3.88 4.92
N ARG A 69 5.64 -2.79 4.15
CA ARG A 69 4.79 -1.64 4.49
C ARG A 69 4.29 -0.93 3.22
N TYR A 70 3.02 -0.52 3.22
CA TYR A 70 2.40 0.24 2.14
C TYR A 70 1.23 1.09 2.63
N ASP A 71 0.99 2.26 2.03
CA ASP A 71 -0.15 3.11 2.37
C ASP A 71 -1.36 2.78 1.50
N THR A 72 -2.30 2.01 2.04
CA THR A 72 -3.52 1.57 1.35
C THR A 72 -4.62 2.62 1.43
N LYS A 73 -4.43 3.68 2.22
CA LYS A 73 -5.46 4.68 2.53
C LYS A 73 -6.72 4.06 3.13
N GLY A 74 -6.57 2.96 3.88
CA GLY A 74 -7.66 2.28 4.57
C GLY A 74 -8.56 1.47 3.64
N ARG A 75 -8.16 1.29 2.38
CA ARG A 75 -8.90 0.52 1.37
C ARG A 75 -8.50 -0.94 1.39
N ASN A 76 -9.42 -1.81 0.99
CA ASN A 76 -9.13 -3.21 0.84
C ASN A 76 -7.98 -3.41 -0.15
N TYR A 77 -7.17 -4.41 0.10
CA TYR A 77 -5.98 -4.67 -0.71
C TYR A 77 -5.68 -6.17 -0.76
N ARG A 78 -4.92 -6.60 -1.77
CA ARG A 78 -4.30 -7.93 -1.79
C ARG A 78 -2.82 -7.81 -2.06
N LEU A 79 -2.06 -8.73 -1.49
CA LEU A 79 -0.62 -8.81 -1.64
C LEU A 79 -0.28 -9.77 -2.78
N HIS A 80 0.66 -9.36 -3.60
CA HIS A 80 1.37 -10.19 -4.55
C HIS A 80 2.80 -10.31 -4.03
N VAL A 81 3.14 -11.47 -3.49
CA VAL A 81 4.42 -11.74 -2.86
C VAL A 81 5.32 -12.47 -3.85
N GLY A 82 6.38 -11.78 -4.26
CA GLY A 82 7.44 -12.32 -5.08
C GLY A 82 8.41 -13.13 -4.22
N VAL A 83 8.53 -14.44 -4.51
CA VAL A 83 9.51 -15.32 -3.85
C VAL A 83 10.42 -16.02 -4.88
N GLY A 84 11.72 -16.06 -4.60
CA GLY A 84 12.74 -16.52 -5.54
C GLY A 84 13.00 -15.56 -6.70
N GLY A 85 14.11 -15.75 -7.42
CA GLY A 85 14.51 -14.87 -8.53
C GLY A 85 15.09 -13.53 -8.05
N THR A 86 14.67 -12.44 -8.69
CA THR A 86 15.11 -11.07 -8.37
C THR A 86 13.90 -10.15 -8.17
N SER A 87 14.10 -8.93 -7.64
CA SER A 87 13.00 -7.96 -7.47
C SER A 87 12.30 -7.59 -8.78
N GLN A 88 13.00 -7.66 -9.91
CA GLN A 88 12.51 -7.31 -11.25
C GLN A 88 11.91 -8.51 -11.98
N ASN A 89 12.32 -9.73 -11.64
CA ASN A 89 11.85 -10.97 -12.26
C ASN A 89 11.65 -12.05 -11.19
N TRP A 90 10.40 -12.22 -10.78
CA TRP A 90 10.05 -13.12 -9.67
C TRP A 90 10.07 -14.57 -10.13
N GLY A 91 10.65 -15.45 -9.31
CA GLY A 91 10.56 -16.88 -9.52
C GLY A 91 9.11 -17.38 -9.35
N ASN A 92 8.40 -16.86 -8.35
CA ASN A 92 6.99 -17.13 -8.13
C ASN A 92 6.26 -15.87 -7.66
N ASN A 93 5.00 -15.72 -8.06
CA ASN A 93 4.09 -14.69 -7.58
C ASN A 93 2.96 -15.34 -6.78
N ILE A 94 2.99 -15.17 -5.46
CA ILE A 94 1.98 -15.75 -4.57
C ILE A 94 1.01 -14.65 -4.14
N LYS A 95 -0.27 -14.84 -4.46
CA LYS A 95 -1.31 -13.84 -4.21
C LYS A 95 -2.09 -14.16 -2.95
N SER A 96 -2.33 -13.17 -2.10
CA SER A 96 -3.26 -13.31 -0.98
C SER A 96 -4.71 -13.19 -1.47
N GLY A 97 -5.64 -13.56 -0.59
CA GLY A 97 -7.01 -13.05 -0.69
C GLY A 97 -7.05 -11.53 -0.46
N TRP A 98 -8.24 -10.94 -0.64
CA TRP A 98 -8.47 -9.55 -0.26
C TRP A 98 -8.44 -9.40 1.27
N ILE A 99 -7.75 -8.35 1.71
CA ILE A 99 -7.52 -7.98 3.10
C ILE A 99 -8.29 -6.69 3.34
N ASN A 100 -9.01 -6.62 4.46
CA ASN A 100 -9.75 -5.42 4.81
C ASN A 100 -8.78 -4.28 5.13
N GLY A 101 -8.96 -3.12 4.50
CA GLY A 101 -8.06 -1.97 4.62
C GLY A 101 -7.93 -1.38 6.03
N GLY A 102 -8.90 -1.61 6.90
CA GLY A 102 -8.82 -1.26 8.32
C GLY A 102 -7.87 -2.16 9.13
N ARG A 103 -7.38 -3.26 8.55
CA ARG A 103 -6.40 -4.14 9.18
C ARG A 103 -4.98 -3.68 8.82
N THR A 104 -4.37 -2.93 9.73
CA THR A 104 -3.02 -2.33 9.59
C THR A 104 -1.90 -3.38 9.57
N ILE A 105 -2.16 -4.61 10.03
CA ILE A 105 -1.15 -5.68 10.17
C ILE A 105 -1.64 -6.96 9.49
N ALA A 106 -0.91 -7.43 8.48
CA ALA A 106 -1.10 -8.74 7.87
C ALA A 106 0.23 -9.50 7.78
N ASN A 107 0.36 -10.54 8.59
CA ASN A 107 1.45 -11.51 8.45
C ASN A 107 1.11 -12.46 7.32
N VAL A 108 2.10 -12.95 6.59
CA VAL A 108 1.90 -13.79 5.42
C VAL A 108 2.86 -14.95 5.49
N SER A 109 2.33 -16.17 5.58
CA SER A 109 3.11 -17.38 5.37
C SER A 109 2.82 -17.95 3.98
N THR A 110 3.85 -18.12 3.15
CA THR A 110 3.73 -18.78 1.84
C THR A 110 4.22 -20.22 1.93
N ASN A 111 3.33 -21.21 1.80
CA ASN A 111 3.68 -22.63 1.85
C ASN A 111 3.18 -23.39 0.59
N TRP A 112 3.93 -24.40 0.13
CA TRP A 112 3.55 -25.25 -1.00
C TRP A 112 2.62 -26.40 -0.56
N ASP A 113 1.44 -26.13 0.02
CA ASP A 113 0.50 -27.25 0.20
C ASP A 113 -0.07 -27.64 -1.18
N TRP A 114 0.58 -28.60 -1.84
CA TRP A 114 0.27 -29.20 -3.14
C TRP A 114 -1.13 -29.86 -3.22
N ILE A 115 -1.93 -29.74 -2.17
CA ILE A 115 -3.31 -30.23 -2.11
C ILE A 115 -4.32 -29.07 -2.30
N TRP A 116 -3.92 -27.78 -2.18
CA TRP A 116 -4.84 -26.64 -2.19
C TRP A 116 -4.35 -25.34 -2.86
N GLY A 117 -3.24 -25.38 -3.62
CA GLY A 117 -2.66 -24.19 -4.25
C GLY A 117 -1.94 -23.28 -3.25
N ASN A 118 -1.11 -22.36 -3.74
CA ASN A 118 -0.30 -21.47 -2.88
C ASN A 118 -1.21 -20.63 -1.97
N LYS A 119 -1.31 -21.00 -0.70
CA LYS A 119 -2.19 -20.35 0.27
C LYS A 119 -1.39 -19.42 1.17
N ILE A 120 -1.71 -18.13 1.13
CA ILE A 120 -1.21 -17.14 2.08
C ILE A 120 -2.11 -17.16 3.32
N TRP A 121 -1.53 -17.48 4.47
CA TRP A 121 -2.21 -17.35 5.77
C TRP A 121 -1.96 -15.98 6.36
N ILE A 122 -3.05 -15.29 6.72
CA ILE A 122 -3.01 -14.01 7.41
C ILE A 122 -3.40 -14.24 8.87
N SER A 123 -2.41 -14.20 9.77
CA SER A 123 -2.64 -14.29 11.22
C SER A 123 -3.16 -12.99 11.78
#